data_AF-A0A934YGK1-F1
#
_entry.id   AF-A0A934YGK1-F1
#
_cell.length_a   1.000
_cell.length_b   1.000
_cell.length_c   1.000
_cell.angle_alpha   90.00
_cell.angle_beta   90.00
_cell.angle_gamma   90.00
#
_symmetry.space_group_name_H-M   'P 1'
#
loop_
_entity.id
_entity.type
_entity.pdbx_description
1 polymer ?
#
loop_
_entity_poly.entity_id
_entity_poly.type
_entity_poly.pdbx_seq_one_letter_code
_entity_poly.pdbx_strand_id
1 'polypeptide(L)'
;MVKLRFEGGLVAAWKPDTRRGPGRYRGEVAARRLATALGLEANVPEAMLRGFALDELRPGLPPEAVRLLEAEAVPARDGRIPGALIPWIPGLRFPPLDRQPALGRWRGELAGAPGAHPGDATPEGRARLAELSALVVFDSVSGNWDRWSGGNLGEHPSTGRLLFIDNDGAFLATPPADALARQRRLLAGTRRFSASLALALAALDAERLDLVFGRDLSGGPLLGAEALAGVRARLGEVKRAVATQALDAGAPLP
;
A
#
# COMPACT_ATOMS: atom_id res chain seq x y z
N MET A 1 2.42 -15.74 -4.77
CA MET A 1 1.04 -15.35 -5.15
C MET A 1 0.46 -16.44 -6.04
N VAL A 2 -0.82 -16.76 -5.89
CA VAL A 2 -1.56 -17.76 -6.67
C VAL A 2 -2.73 -17.07 -7.36
N LYS A 3 -2.94 -17.32 -8.66
CA LYS A 3 -4.11 -16.81 -9.37
C LYS A 3 -5.27 -17.78 -9.23
N LEU A 4 -6.35 -17.35 -8.60
CA LEU A 4 -7.56 -18.14 -8.38
C LEU A 4 -8.64 -17.72 -9.37
N ARG A 5 -9.39 -18.70 -9.86
CA ARG A 5 -10.62 -18.49 -10.64
C ARG A 5 -11.77 -19.11 -9.85
N PHE A 6 -12.80 -18.33 -9.61
CA PHE A 6 -13.99 -18.76 -8.91
C PHE A 6 -15.10 -19.09 -9.90
N GLU A 7 -16.11 -19.82 -9.41
CA GLU A 7 -17.38 -19.98 -10.10
C GLU A 7 -17.96 -18.59 -10.45
N GLY A 8 -18.61 -18.49 -11.62
CA GLY A 8 -19.09 -17.20 -12.15
C GLY A 8 -18.02 -16.34 -12.83
N GLY A 9 -16.78 -16.84 -12.97
CA GLY A 9 -15.73 -16.20 -13.78
C GLY A 9 -14.93 -15.13 -13.07
N LEU A 10 -15.19 -14.87 -11.78
CA LEU A 10 -14.40 -13.97 -10.96
C LEU A 10 -12.96 -14.49 -10.83
N VAL A 11 -12.00 -13.58 -10.88
CA VAL A 11 -10.57 -13.89 -10.78
C VAL A 11 -9.97 -13.07 -9.65
N ALA A 12 -9.09 -13.69 -8.87
CA ALA A 12 -8.36 -13.01 -7.81
C ALA A 12 -6.90 -13.47 -7.76
N ALA A 13 -6.04 -12.60 -7.26
CA ALA A 13 -4.76 -12.99 -6.71
C ALA A 13 -4.94 -13.38 -5.24
N TRP A 14 -4.36 -14.49 -4.83
CA TRP A 14 -4.27 -14.89 -3.43
C TRP A 14 -2.80 -14.96 -3.01
N LYS A 15 -2.44 -14.19 -1.98
CA LYS A 15 -1.11 -14.19 -1.38
C LYS A 15 -1.18 -14.98 -0.06
N PRO A 16 -0.81 -16.28 -0.06
CA PRO A 16 -0.83 -17.09 1.15
C PRO A 16 0.25 -16.65 2.13
N ASP A 17 0.07 -17.05 3.39
CA ASP A 17 1.15 -17.09 4.36
C ASP A 17 2.18 -18.16 3.98
N THR A 18 3.46 -17.79 4.04
CA THR A 18 4.55 -18.65 3.56
C THR A 18 5.78 -18.55 4.45
N ARG A 19 6.61 -19.60 4.45
CA ARG A 19 7.89 -19.64 5.19
C ARG A 19 8.86 -18.54 4.78
N ARG A 20 8.90 -18.18 3.49
CA ARG A 20 9.76 -17.09 2.95
C ARG A 20 9.28 -15.69 3.30
N GLY A 21 8.00 -15.53 3.60
CA GLY A 21 7.37 -14.25 3.90
C GLY A 21 6.32 -14.37 4.98
N PRO A 22 6.70 -14.80 6.20
CA PRO A 22 5.75 -15.12 7.25
C PRO A 22 4.95 -13.87 7.62
N GLY A 23 3.63 -13.99 7.55
CA GLY A 23 2.69 -12.91 7.85
C GLY A 23 2.64 -11.77 6.85
N ARG A 24 3.42 -11.77 5.75
CA ARG A 24 3.49 -10.63 4.82
C ARG A 24 2.17 -10.33 4.12
N TYR A 25 1.31 -11.34 3.93
CA TYR A 25 -0.05 -11.13 3.41
C TYR A 25 -0.88 -10.14 4.23
N ARG A 26 -0.60 -10.01 5.54
CA ARG A 26 -1.30 -9.06 6.43
C ARG A 26 -1.06 -7.62 5.97
N GLY A 27 0.09 -7.34 5.35
CA GLY A 27 0.44 -6.03 4.83
C GLY A 27 -0.52 -5.53 3.76
N GLU A 28 -1.03 -6.42 2.89
CA GLU A 28 -2.02 -6.05 1.86
C GLU A 28 -3.35 -5.62 2.47
N VAL A 29 -3.84 -6.38 3.44
CA VAL A 29 -5.11 -6.08 4.12
C VAL A 29 -4.95 -4.83 5.00
N ALA A 30 -3.83 -4.69 5.71
CA ALA A 30 -3.53 -3.52 6.52
C ALA A 30 -3.41 -2.27 5.65
N ALA A 31 -2.79 -2.38 4.47
CA ALA A 31 -2.69 -1.30 3.49
C ALA A 31 -4.08 -0.85 3.02
N ARG A 32 -4.95 -1.79 2.64
CA ARG A 32 -6.33 -1.48 2.23
C ARG A 32 -7.12 -0.78 3.34
N ARG A 33 -6.99 -1.25 4.59
CA ARG A 33 -7.65 -0.67 5.77
C ARG A 33 -7.13 0.73 6.09
N LEU A 34 -5.82 0.93 6.09
CA LEU A 34 -5.19 2.25 6.25
C LEU A 34 -5.63 3.21 5.14
N ALA A 35 -5.69 2.73 3.89
CA ALA A 35 -6.11 3.54 2.76
C ALA A 35 -7.55 4.06 2.93
N THR A 36 -8.51 3.23 3.34
CA THR A 36 -9.87 3.70 3.68
C THR A 36 -9.82 4.80 4.73
N ALA A 37 -9.01 4.60 5.77
CA ALA A 37 -8.94 5.56 6.88
C ALA A 37 -8.32 6.91 6.46
N LEU A 38 -7.57 6.93 5.36
CA LEU A 38 -6.96 8.12 4.75
C LEU A 38 -7.77 8.69 3.56
N GLY A 39 -8.91 8.10 3.19
CA GLY A 39 -9.66 8.49 2.00
C GLY A 39 -8.99 8.11 0.67
N LEU A 40 -8.20 7.03 0.68
CA LEU A 40 -7.39 6.53 -0.43
C LEU A 40 -7.88 5.17 -0.93
N GLU A 41 -9.13 4.79 -0.65
CA GLU A 41 -9.72 3.50 -1.03
C GLU A 41 -9.70 3.24 -2.54
N ALA A 42 -9.76 4.30 -3.35
CA ALA A 42 -9.68 4.17 -4.81
C ALA A 42 -8.24 3.96 -5.30
N ASN A 43 -7.22 4.23 -4.48
CA ASN A 43 -5.81 4.12 -4.81
C ASN A 43 -5.17 2.81 -4.31
N VAL A 44 -5.79 2.07 -3.40
CA VAL A 44 -5.28 0.76 -2.93
C VAL A 44 -6.28 -0.33 -3.31
N PRO A 45 -5.88 -1.36 -4.08
CA PRO A 45 -6.79 -2.45 -4.44
C PRO A 45 -7.45 -3.09 -3.23
N GLU A 46 -8.68 -3.56 -3.42
CA GLU A 46 -9.36 -4.36 -2.42
C GLU A 46 -8.51 -5.56 -1.99
N ALA A 47 -8.40 -5.76 -0.69
CA ALA A 47 -7.65 -6.86 -0.10
C ALA A 47 -8.39 -7.37 1.14
N MET A 48 -8.75 -8.66 1.13
CA MET A 48 -9.50 -9.29 2.20
C MET A 48 -8.77 -10.52 2.73
N LEU A 49 -8.96 -10.81 4.01
CA LEU A 49 -8.43 -12.03 4.59
C LEU A 49 -9.24 -13.23 4.10
N ARG A 50 -8.55 -14.24 3.57
CA ARG A 50 -9.17 -15.50 3.20
C ARG A 50 -8.20 -16.65 3.39
N GLY A 51 -8.65 -17.68 4.09
CA GLY A 51 -7.93 -18.94 4.23
C GLY A 51 -8.53 -20.02 3.34
N PHE A 52 -7.69 -20.91 2.83
CA PHE A 52 -8.09 -22.09 2.06
C PHE A 52 -7.37 -23.33 2.61
N ALA A 53 -8.07 -24.45 2.70
CA ALA A 53 -7.44 -25.75 2.83
C ALA A 53 -6.75 -26.11 1.51
N LEU A 54 -5.66 -26.85 1.58
CA LEU A 54 -4.91 -27.22 0.39
C LEU A 54 -5.78 -28.03 -0.59
N ASP A 55 -6.62 -28.93 -0.08
CA ASP A 55 -7.49 -29.77 -0.91
C ASP A 55 -8.59 -28.98 -1.63
N GLU A 56 -8.98 -27.80 -1.14
CA GLU A 56 -9.87 -26.88 -1.88
C GLU A 56 -9.16 -26.27 -3.09
N LEU A 57 -7.83 -26.11 -3.03
CA LEU A 57 -7.04 -25.47 -4.06
C LEU A 57 -6.52 -26.47 -5.11
N ARG A 58 -6.19 -27.71 -4.70
CA ARG A 58 -5.60 -28.74 -5.57
C ARG A 58 -6.31 -28.89 -6.93
N PRO A 59 -7.66 -28.97 -7.02
CA PRO A 59 -8.32 -29.20 -8.30
C PRO A 59 -8.14 -28.07 -9.32
N GLY A 60 -7.90 -26.83 -8.86
CA GLY A 60 -7.80 -25.64 -9.70
C GLY A 60 -6.38 -25.18 -10.00
N LEU A 61 -5.36 -25.86 -9.47
CA LEU A 61 -3.96 -25.45 -9.57
C LEU A 61 -3.11 -26.45 -10.36
N PRO A 62 -2.09 -25.98 -11.09
CA PRO A 62 -1.14 -26.87 -11.73
C PRO A 62 -0.33 -27.64 -10.67
N PRO A 63 0.12 -28.89 -10.95
CA PRO A 63 0.85 -29.71 -9.98
C PRO A 63 2.09 -29.04 -9.37
N GLU A 64 2.79 -28.19 -10.13
CA GLU A 64 3.94 -27.44 -9.65
C GLU A 64 3.55 -26.38 -8.60
N ALA A 65 2.46 -25.65 -8.80
CA ALA A 65 1.95 -24.71 -7.80
C ALA A 65 1.48 -25.42 -6.53
N VAL A 66 0.87 -26.60 -6.64
CA VAL A 66 0.49 -27.43 -5.48
C VAL A 66 1.73 -27.84 -4.68
N ARG A 67 2.77 -28.37 -5.34
CA ARG A 67 4.03 -28.74 -4.68
C ARG A 67 4.70 -27.55 -4.00
N LEU A 68 4.69 -26.39 -4.65
CA LEU A 68 5.24 -25.18 -4.06
C LEU A 68 4.44 -24.74 -2.82
N LEU A 69 3.10 -24.80 -2.86
CA LEU A 69 2.27 -24.51 -1.70
C LEU A 69 2.51 -25.50 -0.55
N GLU A 70 2.62 -26.79 -0.82
CA GLU A 70 2.97 -27.80 0.19
C GLU A 70 4.32 -27.49 0.87
N ALA A 71 5.32 -27.12 0.07
CA ALA A 71 6.65 -26.82 0.54
C ALA A 71 6.76 -25.49 1.31
N GLU A 72 5.90 -24.50 1.00
CA GLU A 72 6.09 -23.12 1.47
C GLU A 72 4.98 -22.59 2.36
N ALA A 73 3.74 -23.05 2.19
CA ALA A 73 2.61 -22.50 2.92
C ALA A 73 2.69 -22.83 4.42
N VAL A 74 2.16 -21.91 5.21
CA VAL A 74 2.08 -22.05 6.67
C VAL A 74 0.60 -22.18 7.07
N PRO A 75 0.10 -23.41 7.30
CA PRO A 75 -1.27 -23.60 7.78
C PRO A 75 -1.48 -23.02 9.18
N ALA A 76 -2.67 -22.48 9.42
CA ALA A 76 -3.15 -22.16 10.75
C ALA A 76 -3.56 -23.44 11.50
N ARG A 77 -3.98 -23.27 12.77
CA ARG A 77 -4.35 -24.40 13.65
C ARG A 77 -5.52 -25.24 13.12
N ASP A 78 -6.41 -24.62 12.35
CA ASP A 78 -7.56 -25.28 11.71
C ASP A 78 -7.20 -25.99 10.38
N GLY A 79 -5.92 -26.02 10.02
CA GLY A 79 -5.41 -26.61 8.78
C GLY A 79 -5.59 -25.74 7.54
N ARG A 80 -6.24 -24.57 7.64
CA ARG A 80 -6.39 -23.64 6.52
C ARG A 80 -5.14 -22.78 6.41
N ILE A 81 -4.67 -22.54 5.18
CA ILE A 81 -3.58 -21.61 4.92
C ILE A 81 -4.20 -20.21 4.87
N PRO A 82 -3.86 -19.28 5.78
CA PRO A 82 -4.35 -17.91 5.72
C PRO A 82 -3.68 -17.14 4.58
N GLY A 83 -4.30 -16.06 4.11
CA GLY A 83 -3.74 -15.22 3.08
C GLY A 83 -4.58 -13.98 2.78
N ALA A 84 -4.07 -13.14 1.88
CA ALA A 84 -4.79 -12.00 1.34
C ALA A 84 -5.35 -12.34 -0.04
N LEU A 85 -6.66 -12.16 -0.22
CA LEU A 85 -7.36 -12.29 -1.49
C LEU A 85 -7.60 -10.90 -2.06
N ILE A 86 -7.14 -10.69 -3.30
CA ILE A 86 -7.12 -9.40 -3.99
C ILE A 86 -7.82 -9.60 -5.33
N PRO A 87 -8.96 -8.94 -5.61
CA PRO A 87 -9.62 -9.04 -6.89
C PRO A 87 -8.67 -8.71 -8.04
N TRP A 88 -8.73 -9.51 -9.11
CA TRP A 88 -7.88 -9.32 -10.28
C TRP A 88 -8.30 -8.04 -11.01
N ILE A 89 -7.33 -7.20 -11.37
CA ILE A 89 -7.55 -6.00 -12.17
C ILE A 89 -7.14 -6.31 -13.63
N PRO A 90 -8.11 -6.54 -14.54
CA PRO A 90 -7.80 -6.86 -15.92
C PRO A 90 -7.15 -5.65 -16.60
N GLY A 91 -6.05 -5.86 -17.33
CA GLY A 91 -5.39 -4.79 -18.09
C GLY A 91 -4.64 -3.75 -17.26
N LEU A 92 -4.29 -4.08 -16.01
CA LEU A 92 -3.44 -3.23 -15.16
C LEU A 92 -2.18 -2.77 -15.92
N ARG A 93 -1.90 -1.47 -15.89
CA ARG A 93 -0.72 -0.86 -16.51
C ARG A 93 0.30 -0.48 -15.45
N PHE A 94 1.56 -0.32 -15.85
CA PHE A 94 2.67 -0.01 -14.94
C PHE A 94 3.39 1.24 -15.43
N PRO A 95 3.01 2.44 -14.96
CA PRO A 95 3.67 3.67 -15.38
C PRO A 95 5.09 3.73 -14.77
N PRO A 96 6.11 4.21 -15.51
CA PRO A 96 7.50 4.23 -15.07
C PRO A 96 7.81 5.40 -14.09
N LEU A 97 6.98 5.59 -13.08
CA LEU A 97 7.05 6.71 -12.12
C LEU A 97 8.21 6.59 -11.13
N ASP A 98 8.79 5.40 -11.02
CA ASP A 98 9.97 5.05 -10.24
C ASP A 98 11.29 5.29 -11.00
N ARG A 99 11.23 5.72 -12.27
CA ARG A 99 12.40 5.89 -13.16
C ARG A 99 12.56 7.31 -13.65
N GLN A 100 13.80 7.68 -14.00
CA GLN A 100 14.07 8.95 -14.66
C GLN A 100 13.54 8.93 -16.11
N PRO A 101 13.10 10.08 -16.66
CA PRO A 101 13.05 11.41 -16.02
C PRO A 101 11.81 11.65 -15.15
N ALA A 102 10.82 10.73 -15.17
CA ALA A 102 9.55 10.91 -14.47
C ALA A 102 9.73 11.12 -12.97
N LEU A 103 10.59 10.32 -12.33
CA LEU A 103 10.92 10.40 -10.91
C LEU A 103 11.44 11.77 -10.50
N GLY A 104 12.41 12.32 -11.23
CA GLY A 104 12.95 13.66 -10.95
C GLY A 104 11.90 14.74 -11.14
N ARG A 105 11.10 14.63 -12.21
CA ARG A 105 10.06 15.59 -12.54
C ARG A 105 9.03 15.73 -11.43
N TRP A 106 8.31 14.66 -11.07
CA TRP A 106 7.21 14.79 -10.10
C TRP A 106 7.72 15.14 -8.69
N ARG A 107 8.93 14.71 -8.31
CA ARG A 107 9.55 15.12 -7.04
C ARG A 107 9.82 16.62 -7.01
N GLY A 108 10.33 17.19 -8.09
CA GLY A 108 10.54 18.64 -8.21
C GLY A 108 9.22 19.42 -8.15
N GLU A 109 8.18 18.90 -8.79
CA GLU A 109 6.83 19.51 -8.76
C GLU A 109 6.20 19.47 -7.36
N LEU A 110 6.38 18.38 -6.60
CA LEU A 110 5.91 18.27 -5.21
C LEU A 110 6.74 19.07 -4.21
N ALA A 111 8.03 19.33 -4.51
CA ALA A 111 8.89 20.15 -3.66
C ALA A 111 8.56 21.65 -3.72
N GLY A 112 7.69 22.07 -4.64
CA GLY A 112 7.35 23.48 -4.86
C GLY A 112 8.48 24.27 -5.51
N ALA A 113 9.24 23.65 -6.43
CA ALA A 113 10.30 24.35 -7.16
C ALA A 113 9.73 25.58 -7.91
N PRO A 114 10.45 26.73 -7.96
CA PRO A 114 9.92 27.92 -8.62
C PRO A 114 9.61 27.69 -10.11
N GLY A 115 8.39 28.05 -10.55
CA GLY A 115 7.96 28.00 -11.95
C GLY A 115 6.60 27.34 -12.17
N ALA A 116 6.01 27.52 -13.35
CA ALA A 116 4.81 26.79 -13.74
C ALA A 116 5.16 25.30 -13.89
N HIS A 117 4.66 24.47 -12.98
CA HIS A 117 4.85 23.03 -13.07
C HIS A 117 3.99 22.47 -14.21
N PRO A 118 4.55 21.66 -15.14
CA PRO A 118 3.76 21.02 -16.18
C PRO A 118 2.60 20.19 -15.62
N GLY A 119 2.76 19.61 -14.42
CA GLY A 119 1.68 18.91 -13.71
C GLY A 119 0.53 19.83 -13.29
N ASP A 120 0.78 21.12 -13.04
CA ASP A 120 -0.27 22.07 -12.65
C ASP A 120 -1.08 22.61 -13.84
N ALA A 121 -0.55 22.44 -15.06
CA ALA A 121 -1.15 22.97 -16.28
C ALA A 121 -2.51 22.32 -16.60
N THR A 122 -2.77 21.09 -16.14
CA THR A 122 -4.03 20.38 -16.40
C THR A 122 -4.66 19.83 -15.12
N PRO A 123 -6.00 19.67 -15.06
CA PRO A 123 -6.66 18.98 -13.96
C PRO A 123 -6.12 17.57 -13.70
N GLU A 124 -5.81 16.82 -14.76
CA GLU A 124 -5.28 15.46 -14.68
C GLU A 124 -3.88 15.43 -14.09
N GLY A 125 -3.03 16.40 -14.44
CA GLY A 125 -1.70 16.55 -13.87
C GLY A 125 -1.76 16.87 -12.38
N ARG A 126 -2.66 17.77 -11.96
CA ARG A 126 -2.87 18.09 -10.54
C ARG A 126 -3.39 16.89 -9.77
N ALA A 127 -4.34 16.15 -10.35
CA ALA A 127 -4.83 14.90 -9.75
C ALA A 127 -3.70 13.88 -9.58
N ARG A 128 -2.83 13.70 -10.59
CA ARG A 128 -1.68 12.79 -10.49
C ARG A 128 -0.67 13.24 -9.43
N LEU A 129 -0.42 14.54 -9.29
CA LEU A 129 0.41 15.07 -8.20
C LEU A 129 -0.22 14.82 -6.83
N ALA A 130 -1.55 14.96 -6.71
CA ALA A 130 -2.27 14.62 -5.48
C ALA A 130 -2.09 13.13 -5.13
N GLU A 131 -2.27 12.23 -6.10
CA GLU A 131 -2.04 10.79 -5.92
C GLU A 131 -0.59 10.46 -5.51
N LEU A 132 0.40 11.11 -6.11
CA LEU A 132 1.81 10.92 -5.79
C LEU A 132 2.16 11.46 -4.40
N SER A 133 1.61 12.61 -4.00
CA SER A 133 1.78 13.13 -2.63
C SER A 133 1.14 12.20 -1.60
N ALA A 134 -0.04 11.66 -1.91
CA ALA A 134 -0.74 10.69 -1.08
C ALA A 134 0.04 9.40 -0.93
N LEU A 135 0.66 8.91 -2.01
CA LEU A 135 1.55 7.75 -1.98
C LEU A 135 2.73 7.95 -1.04
N VAL A 136 3.38 9.13 -1.08
CA VAL A 136 4.50 9.45 -0.19
C VAL A 136 4.06 9.42 1.27
N VAL A 137 2.92 10.02 1.60
CA VAL A 137 2.34 9.98 2.96
C VAL A 137 2.00 8.55 3.36
N PHE A 138 1.29 7.82 2.50
CA PHE A 138 0.84 6.46 2.74
C PHE A 138 2.00 5.50 3.03
N ASP A 139 3.05 5.52 2.20
CA ASP A 139 4.21 4.65 2.38
C ASP A 139 5.08 5.07 3.56
N SER A 140 5.11 6.37 3.90
CA SER A 140 5.81 6.84 5.10
C SER A 140 5.12 6.36 6.38
N VAL A 141 3.79 6.27 6.41
CA VAL A 141 3.04 5.72 7.56
C VAL A 141 3.19 4.19 7.59
N SER A 142 2.92 3.52 6.47
CA SER A 142 2.94 2.05 6.38
C SER A 142 4.34 1.47 6.54
N GLY A 143 5.38 2.24 6.21
CA GLY A 143 6.76 1.79 6.14
C GLY A 143 7.02 0.88 4.94
N ASN A 144 6.28 1.03 3.83
CA ASN A 144 6.45 0.17 2.67
C ASN A 144 7.76 0.46 1.90
N TRP A 145 8.78 -0.31 2.20
CA TRP A 145 10.15 -0.04 1.77
C TRP A 145 10.41 -0.33 0.27
N ASP A 146 9.57 -1.11 -0.39
CA ASP A 146 9.81 -1.62 -1.75
C ASP A 146 9.10 -0.85 -2.87
N ARG A 147 8.26 0.14 -2.54
CA ARG A 147 7.36 0.85 -3.48
C ARG A 147 7.99 1.22 -4.82
N TRP A 148 9.20 1.77 -4.75
CA TRP A 148 9.88 2.41 -5.88
C TRP A 148 10.75 1.42 -6.66
N SER A 149 10.32 0.15 -6.70
CA SER A 149 10.96 -0.93 -7.42
C SER A 149 9.91 -1.93 -7.90
N GLY A 150 10.28 -2.82 -8.83
CA GLY A 150 9.50 -4.03 -9.12
C GLY A 150 8.15 -3.84 -9.84
N GLY A 151 7.72 -2.61 -10.12
CA GLY A 151 6.39 -2.37 -10.68
C GLY A 151 5.28 -2.30 -9.62
N ASN A 152 5.60 -1.88 -8.39
CA ASN A 152 4.65 -1.77 -7.28
C ASN A 152 3.72 -0.53 -7.36
N LEU A 153 3.68 0.08 -8.55
CA LEU A 153 2.76 1.13 -8.93
C LEU A 153 2.01 0.69 -10.19
N GLY A 154 0.71 0.48 -10.01
CA GLY A 154 -0.20 0.17 -11.09
C GLY A 154 -0.96 1.42 -11.55
N GLU A 155 -1.58 1.34 -12.71
CA GLU A 155 -2.54 2.32 -13.19
C GLU A 155 -3.80 1.60 -13.66
N HIS A 156 -4.95 2.03 -13.14
CA HIS A 156 -6.22 1.44 -13.48
C HIS A 156 -6.55 1.76 -14.95
N PRO A 157 -6.82 0.76 -15.81
CA PRO A 157 -6.82 0.96 -17.26
C PRO A 157 -7.95 1.85 -17.79
N SER A 158 -9.10 1.88 -17.11
CA SER A 158 -10.24 2.69 -17.55
C SER A 158 -10.30 4.08 -16.92
N THR A 159 -9.71 4.27 -15.75
CA THR A 159 -9.82 5.54 -14.99
C THR A 159 -8.51 6.32 -14.98
N GLY A 160 -7.39 5.69 -15.35
CA GLY A 160 -6.06 6.30 -15.26
C GLY A 160 -5.61 6.57 -13.81
N ARG A 161 -6.30 6.01 -12.82
CA ARG A 161 -5.98 6.21 -11.39
C ARG A 161 -4.71 5.47 -11.01
N LEU A 162 -3.83 6.12 -10.25
CA LEU A 162 -2.64 5.48 -9.70
C LEU A 162 -3.03 4.48 -8.59
N LEU A 163 -2.53 3.25 -8.69
CA LEU A 163 -2.80 2.16 -7.76
C LEU A 163 -1.53 1.78 -6.99
N PHE A 164 -1.62 1.76 -5.66
CA PHE A 164 -0.55 1.36 -4.75
C PHE A 164 -0.71 -0.14 -4.49
N ILE A 165 -0.12 -0.93 -5.37
CA ILE A 165 -0.21 -2.39 -5.36
C ILE A 165 1.01 -2.98 -4.65
N ASP A 166 0.96 -4.26 -4.30
CA ASP A 166 2.09 -4.95 -3.68
C ASP A 166 2.56 -4.30 -2.37
N ASN A 167 1.73 -4.44 -1.33
CA ASN A 167 1.97 -3.83 -0.01
C ASN A 167 2.48 -4.86 1.02
N ASP A 168 2.97 -6.01 0.58
CA ASP A 168 3.46 -7.08 1.46
C ASP A 168 4.86 -6.81 2.04
N GLY A 169 5.54 -5.76 1.55
CA GLY A 169 6.71 -5.13 2.17
C GLY A 169 6.37 -4.11 3.26
N ALA A 170 5.10 -3.76 3.47
CA ALA A 170 4.68 -2.80 4.47
C ALA A 170 4.46 -3.42 5.86
N PHE A 171 4.36 -2.58 6.89
CA PHE A 171 3.99 -2.96 8.26
C PHE A 171 4.89 -4.02 8.90
N LEU A 172 6.16 -4.09 8.49
CA LEU A 172 7.14 -4.93 9.15
C LEU A 172 7.41 -4.41 10.56
N ALA A 173 7.66 -5.32 11.50
CA ALA A 173 8.16 -4.99 12.82
C ALA A 173 9.52 -4.26 12.72
N THR A 174 10.41 -4.80 11.89
CA THR A 174 11.74 -4.25 11.63
C THR A 174 11.93 -4.00 10.12
N PRO A 175 11.39 -2.91 9.55
CA PRO A 175 11.63 -2.57 8.16
C PRO A 175 13.10 -2.17 7.93
N PRO A 176 13.64 -2.32 6.70
CA PRO A 176 15.02 -1.92 6.39
C PRO A 176 15.27 -0.43 6.69
N ALA A 177 16.27 -0.15 7.53
CA ALA A 177 16.54 1.21 8.03
C ALA A 177 16.94 2.18 6.92
N ASP A 178 17.70 1.71 5.93
CA ASP A 178 18.11 2.48 4.75
C ASP A 178 16.89 2.91 3.92
N ALA A 179 15.91 2.01 3.77
CA ALA A 179 14.68 2.29 3.06
C ALA A 179 13.79 3.28 3.81
N LEU A 180 13.64 3.12 5.13
CA LEU A 180 12.95 4.13 5.95
C LEU A 180 13.63 5.50 5.85
N ALA A 181 14.97 5.56 5.84
CA ALA A 181 15.70 6.80 5.67
C ALA A 181 15.48 7.44 4.27
N ARG A 182 15.29 6.63 3.22
CA ARG A 182 14.90 7.12 1.89
C ARG A 182 13.48 7.68 1.89
N GLN A 183 12.52 7.00 2.53
CA GLN A 183 11.14 7.47 2.65
C GLN A 183 11.06 8.79 3.42
N ARG A 184 11.76 8.90 4.56
CA ARG A 184 11.83 10.15 5.34
C ARG A 184 12.37 11.31 4.52
N ARG A 185 13.42 11.08 3.71
CA ARG A 185 13.96 12.09 2.79
C ARG A 185 12.95 12.50 1.72
N LEU A 186 12.20 11.54 1.18
CA LEU A 186 11.17 11.81 0.19
C LEU A 186 10.01 12.63 0.77
N LEU A 187 9.55 12.26 1.97
CA LEU A 187 8.56 13.03 2.72
C LEU A 187 9.06 14.44 3.01
N ALA A 188 10.29 14.59 3.54
CA ALA A 188 10.89 15.89 3.84
C ALA A 188 10.98 16.81 2.60
N GLY A 189 11.18 16.24 1.41
CA GLY A 189 11.19 16.96 0.14
C GLY A 189 9.81 17.22 -0.48
N THR A 190 8.74 16.66 0.07
CA THR A 190 7.36 16.86 -0.43
C THR A 190 6.72 18.02 0.34
N ARG A 191 6.27 19.06 -0.36
CA ARG A 191 5.63 20.23 0.27
C ARG A 191 4.17 20.40 -0.10
N ARG A 192 3.73 19.76 -1.18
CA ARG A 192 2.37 19.90 -1.71
C ARG A 192 1.55 18.68 -1.34
N PHE A 193 0.43 18.92 -0.67
CA PHE A 193 -0.52 17.90 -0.23
C PHE A 193 -1.94 18.35 -0.54
N SER A 194 -2.88 17.42 -0.67
CA SER A 194 -4.30 17.76 -0.71
C SER A 194 -4.80 18.10 0.69
N ALA A 195 -5.74 19.05 0.77
CA ALA A 195 -6.35 19.42 2.05
C ALA A 195 -7.12 18.24 2.69
N SER A 196 -7.78 17.43 1.85
CA SER A 196 -8.50 16.23 2.28
C SER A 196 -7.58 15.20 2.92
N LEU A 197 -6.41 14.95 2.34
CA LEU A 197 -5.41 14.04 2.90
C LEU A 197 -4.86 14.56 4.23
N ALA A 198 -4.54 15.85 4.31
CA ALA A 198 -4.03 16.46 5.54
C ALA A 198 -5.05 16.35 6.69
N LEU A 199 -6.34 16.60 6.41
CA LEU A 199 -7.43 16.44 7.38
C LEU A 199 -7.62 14.97 7.80
N ALA A 200 -7.62 14.03 6.85
CA ALA A 200 -7.75 12.60 7.14
C ALA A 200 -6.58 12.10 8.01
N LEU A 201 -5.35 12.51 7.68
CA LEU A 201 -4.15 12.20 8.46
C LEU A 201 -4.21 12.81 9.88
N ALA A 202 -4.71 14.04 10.01
CA ALA A 202 -4.88 14.70 11.30
C ALA A 202 -5.87 13.97 12.21
N ALA A 203 -6.93 13.39 11.64
CA ALA A 203 -7.97 12.64 12.34
C ALA A 203 -7.55 11.23 12.80
N LEU A 204 -6.40 10.71 12.33
CA LEU A 204 -5.86 9.45 12.81
C LEU A 204 -5.04 9.64 14.09
N ASP A 205 -5.29 8.78 15.07
CA ASP A 205 -4.50 8.65 16.30
C ASP A 205 -4.22 7.16 16.60
N ALA A 206 -3.54 6.90 17.71
CA ALA A 206 -3.14 5.55 18.09
C ALA A 206 -4.33 4.61 18.35
N GLU A 207 -5.41 5.11 18.95
CA GLU A 207 -6.61 4.33 19.26
C GLU A 207 -7.38 4.00 17.97
N ARG A 208 -7.53 4.98 17.08
CA ARG A 208 -8.17 4.81 15.79
C ARG A 208 -7.40 3.83 14.90
N LEU A 209 -6.07 3.82 14.95
CA LEU A 209 -5.26 2.84 14.22
C LEU A 209 -5.57 1.39 14.63
N ASP A 210 -5.82 1.14 15.91
CA ASP A 210 -6.17 -0.22 16.38
C ASP A 210 -7.49 -0.70 15.80
N LEU A 211 -8.49 0.20 15.77
CA LEU A 211 -9.78 -0.07 15.16
C LEU A 211 -9.66 -0.24 13.64
N VAL A 212 -8.86 0.60 12.99
CA VAL A 212 -8.61 0.54 11.54
C VAL A 212 -8.00 -0.79 11.14
N PHE A 213 -6.94 -1.23 11.84
CA PHE A 213 -6.29 -2.49 11.49
C PHE A 213 -7.07 -3.70 11.97
N GLY A 214 -7.78 -3.62 13.10
CA GLY A 214 -8.68 -4.66 13.57
C GLY A 214 -8.02 -6.04 13.72
N ARG A 215 -8.78 -7.09 13.37
CA ARG A 215 -8.43 -8.49 13.64
C ARG A 215 -8.08 -9.28 12.38
N ASP A 216 -7.38 -10.39 12.58
CA ASP A 216 -7.08 -11.42 11.60
C ASP A 216 -8.11 -12.58 11.62
N LEU A 217 -7.85 -13.64 10.83
CA LEU A 217 -8.73 -14.82 10.74
C LEU A 217 -8.80 -15.63 12.05
N SER A 218 -7.80 -15.52 12.92
CA SER A 218 -7.81 -16.18 14.23
C SER A 218 -8.58 -15.38 15.29
N GLY A 219 -9.01 -14.17 14.96
CA GLY A 219 -9.57 -13.21 15.90
C GLY A 219 -8.51 -12.44 16.69
N GLY A 220 -7.21 -12.71 16.49
CA GLY A 220 -6.12 -11.91 17.04
C GLY A 220 -5.91 -10.58 16.29
N PRO A 221 -5.05 -9.68 16.78
CA PRO A 221 -4.71 -8.44 16.06
C PRO A 221 -4.17 -8.71 14.65
N LEU A 222 -4.55 -7.89 13.67
CA LEU A 222 -4.02 -8.02 12.30
C LEU A 222 -2.50 -7.80 12.27
N LEU A 223 -2.01 -6.79 12.96
CA LEU A 223 -0.58 -6.48 13.08
C LEU A 223 -0.06 -6.89 14.45
N GLY A 224 1.16 -7.42 14.51
CA GLY A 224 1.85 -7.66 15.78
C GLY A 224 2.11 -6.35 16.53
N ALA A 225 2.29 -6.44 17.85
CA ALA A 225 2.45 -5.27 18.73
C ALA A 225 3.62 -4.36 18.30
N GLU A 226 4.75 -4.94 17.91
CA GLU A 226 5.93 -4.18 17.46
C GLU A 226 5.68 -3.45 16.13
N ALA A 227 5.08 -4.13 15.15
CA ALA A 227 4.71 -3.52 13.87
C ALA A 227 3.74 -2.34 14.08
N LEU A 228 2.72 -2.53 14.93
CA LEU A 228 1.75 -1.51 15.27
C LEU A 228 2.39 -0.31 15.99
N ALA A 229 3.28 -0.55 16.95
CA ALA A 229 4.06 0.50 17.59
C ALA A 229 4.89 1.31 16.56
N GLY A 230 5.52 0.62 15.61
CA GLY A 230 6.24 1.24 14.51
C GLY A 230 5.35 2.13 13.63
N VAL A 231 4.14 1.68 13.29
CA VAL A 231 3.16 2.49 12.54
C VAL A 231 2.76 3.72 13.31
N ARG A 232 2.46 3.61 14.61
CA ARG A 232 2.07 4.75 15.45
C ARG A 232 3.19 5.80 15.53
N ALA A 233 4.44 5.36 15.69
CA ALA A 233 5.60 6.26 15.69
C ALA A 233 5.73 7.00 14.35
N ARG A 234 5.63 6.27 13.23
CA ARG A 234 5.67 6.86 11.89
C ARG A 234 4.48 7.80 11.64
N LEU A 235 3.27 7.46 12.06
CA LEU A 235 2.11 8.34 11.96
C LEU A 235 2.38 9.68 12.65
N GLY A 236 2.97 9.66 13.87
CA GLY A 236 3.35 10.87 14.59
C GLY A 236 4.41 11.70 13.84
N GLU A 237 5.43 11.06 13.26
CA GLU A 237 6.44 11.72 12.42
C GLU A 237 5.81 12.37 11.19
N VAL A 238 4.95 11.64 10.48
CA VAL A 238 4.31 12.07 9.23
C VAL A 238 3.32 13.22 9.49
N LYS A 239 2.51 13.14 10.55
CA LYS A 239 1.61 14.23 10.96
C LYS A 239 2.36 15.54 11.19
N ARG A 240 3.49 15.49 11.90
CA ARG A 240 4.32 16.68 12.13
C ARG A 240 4.90 17.21 10.83
N ALA A 241 5.47 16.34 10.00
CA ALA A 241 6.06 16.74 8.73
C ALA A 241 5.03 17.43 7.80
N VAL A 242 3.88 16.79 7.59
CA VAL A 242 2.80 17.31 6.73
C VAL A 242 2.26 18.63 7.28
N ALA A 243 2.04 18.74 8.60
CA ALA A 243 1.56 19.99 9.20
C ALA A 243 2.57 21.15 9.01
N THR A 244 3.86 20.92 9.24
CA THR A 244 4.90 21.93 9.01
C THR A 244 4.98 22.32 7.54
N GLN A 245 5.04 21.33 6.65
CA GLN A 245 5.20 21.56 5.21
C GLN A 245 3.98 22.21 4.57
N ALA A 246 2.76 21.89 5.02
CA ALA A 246 1.54 22.50 4.53
C ALA A 246 1.41 23.98 4.91
N LEU A 247 2.00 24.41 6.04
CA LEU A 247 2.10 25.83 6.41
C LEU A 247 3.09 26.58 5.52
N ASP A 248 4.16 25.91 5.07
CA ASP A 248 5.23 26.49 4.25
C ASP A 248 4.95 26.43 2.73
N ALA A 249 3.85 25.80 2.32
CA ALA A 249 3.54 25.52 0.92
C ALA A 249 2.57 26.54 0.31
N GLY A 250 2.61 26.66 -1.03
CA GLY A 250 1.64 27.41 -1.81
C GLY A 250 0.24 26.76 -1.82
N ALA A 251 -0.54 26.98 -2.88
CA ALA A 251 -1.90 26.46 -2.96
C ALA A 251 -1.97 24.92 -2.80
N PRO A 252 -2.96 24.40 -2.04
CA PRO A 252 -3.13 22.97 -1.83
C PRO A 252 -3.46 22.24 -3.14
N LEU A 253 -3.12 20.95 -3.20
CA LEU A 253 -3.57 20.06 -4.28
C LEU A 253 -5.08 19.77 -4.14
N PRO A 254 -5.77 19.45 -5.25
CA PRO A 254 -7.19 19.08 -5.21
C PRO A 254 -7.45 17.83 -4.37
#